data_AF-A0A6P0W457-F1
#
_entry.id   AF-A0A6P0W457-F1
#
_cell.length_a   1.000
_cell.length_b   1.000
_cell.length_c   1.000
_cell.angle_alpha   90.00
_cell.angle_beta   90.00
_cell.angle_gamma   90.00
#
_symmetry.space_group_name_H-M   'P 1'
#
loop_
_entity.id
_entity.type
_entity.pdbx_description
1 polymer ?
#
loop_
_entity_poly.entity_id
_entity_poly.type
_entity_poly.pdbx_seq_one_letter_code
_entity_poly.pdbx_strand_id
1 'polypeptide(L)'
;MTSCRVDIRPLSDRELREVICQPAAQVGLKVSTELQERIINEVKAAPGSLPLLEYALTELWQAWHREYQEDKTIAPELTIEHYRAVGGVEGALEKQANQVYQQFSGDAKKQGLVERIFVELVQPGVDTEDTRKRVWKRELVSDIHPEVLVDQVLAVLVQSRLVVRDAAKVGTEEQVETVIDLAHEALIRHWSKLQNWLEKHRQYLPVIRQLRREARRYAAEQGNKSKHFLRGVKLEEAQDCLIKYGNLGYFDAQTQEFISLSKKTWIEEETEKEKQILEALYMTAEFQWSQGNRQGSLISITKAGARVQQLRDSRPEVKPVNCQKVVEKLQETLYDRIQDSSLLTTLTGHSGWVNAIAYSPDGATLASASDDKTVKLWNVQDGSLLTTLTGHSGWVNAIAYSPDGATLASASSDTTVKLWNAQNSSLLATLTGHRSLVNAIAYSPDGATLASASSDTTVKLWNAQNSSLLTTLPDHGDGVNAIAYSPDGAILASAISYKAVKLWNAQDGSLLATLTDHGGSVNAIAYSPDGTTLASASDDSTVKLWNAQDGSLLATLTGHGGSVNAIAYSPDGATLASASDDKTVKLWDVKLKFDLNLDSAMAYAHDWLRGYLTHNPNVSASDKKLLEI
;
A
#
# COMPACT_ATOMS: atom_id res chain seq x y z
N MET A 1 -21.02 60.99 -17.08
CA MET A 1 -21.12 62.02 -16.02
C MET A 1 -19.97 61.80 -15.06
N THR A 2 -19.06 62.76 -14.99
CA THR A 2 -17.89 62.79 -14.11
C THR A 2 -18.35 62.66 -12.66
N SER A 3 -17.89 61.61 -11.98
CA SER A 3 -18.04 61.45 -10.52
C SER A 3 -17.20 62.52 -9.84
N CYS A 4 -17.82 63.66 -9.50
CA CYS A 4 -17.25 64.56 -8.50
C CYS A 4 -17.25 63.78 -7.18
N ARG A 5 -16.08 63.33 -6.74
CA ARG A 5 -15.86 62.96 -5.34
C ARG A 5 -16.05 64.23 -4.51
N VAL A 6 -17.23 64.36 -3.91
CA VAL A 6 -17.46 65.33 -2.84
C VAL A 6 -16.72 64.78 -1.62
N ASP A 7 -15.62 65.40 -1.23
CA ASP A 7 -14.95 65.12 0.04
C ASP A 7 -15.84 65.66 1.16
N ILE A 8 -16.75 64.80 1.64
CA ILE A 8 -17.60 65.09 2.80
C ILE A 8 -16.69 65.04 4.04
N ARG A 9 -16.58 66.16 4.75
CA ARG A 9 -15.86 66.21 6.03
C ARG A 9 -16.60 65.37 7.07
N PRO A 10 -15.88 64.69 8.00
CA PRO A 10 -16.53 63.98 9.10
C PRO A 10 -17.45 64.94 9.86
N LEU A 11 -18.66 64.50 10.18
CA LEU A 11 -19.63 65.29 10.96
C LEU A 11 -19.04 65.65 12.32
N SER A 12 -19.22 66.90 12.74
CA SER A 12 -18.86 67.37 14.08
C SER A 12 -19.77 66.78 15.15
N ASP A 13 -19.34 66.78 16.42
CA ASP A 13 -20.14 66.30 17.56
C ASP A 13 -21.52 66.94 17.63
N ARG A 14 -21.58 68.23 17.29
CA ARG A 14 -22.82 68.99 17.27
C ARG A 14 -23.74 68.49 16.16
N GLU A 15 -23.22 68.32 14.96
CA GLU A 15 -23.99 67.81 13.83
C GLU A 15 -24.44 66.37 14.06
N LEU A 16 -23.60 65.51 14.67
CA LEU A 16 -23.98 64.15 15.06
C LEU A 16 -25.13 64.14 16.07
N ARG A 17 -25.11 65.03 17.07
CA ARG A 17 -26.23 65.18 18.03
C ARG A 17 -27.51 65.61 17.33
N GLU A 18 -27.42 66.54 16.39
CA GLU A 18 -28.55 67.00 15.60
C GLU A 18 -29.13 65.85 14.74
N VAL A 19 -28.28 65.05 14.08
CA VAL A 19 -28.70 63.88 13.28
C VAL A 19 -29.37 62.80 14.14
N ILE A 20 -28.92 62.59 15.38
CA ILE A 20 -29.50 61.59 16.28
C ILE A 20 -30.84 62.08 16.88
N CYS A 21 -30.89 63.34 17.32
CA CYS A 21 -32.00 63.84 18.14
C CYS A 21 -33.16 64.41 17.33
N GLN A 22 -32.90 65.06 16.18
CA GLN A 22 -33.97 65.69 15.40
C GLN A 22 -35.00 64.69 14.85
N PRO A 23 -34.61 63.53 14.27
CA PRO A 23 -35.57 62.54 13.80
C PRO A 23 -36.43 61.97 14.94
N ALA A 24 -35.82 61.71 16.10
CA ALA A 24 -36.55 61.24 17.29
C ALA A 24 -37.57 62.28 17.79
N ALA A 25 -37.19 63.56 17.81
CA ALA A 25 -38.09 64.63 18.22
C ALA A 25 -39.30 64.80 17.29
N GLN A 26 -39.15 64.56 15.98
CA GLN A 26 -40.25 64.63 15.00
C GLN A 26 -41.34 63.57 15.26
N VAL A 27 -40.97 62.43 15.86
CA VAL A 27 -41.90 61.36 16.24
C VAL A 27 -42.28 61.41 17.74
N GLY A 28 -41.93 62.50 18.44
CA GLY A 28 -42.28 62.72 19.85
C GLY A 28 -41.39 61.98 20.86
N LEU A 29 -40.23 61.46 20.44
CA LEU A 29 -39.29 60.72 21.28
C LEU A 29 -38.16 61.61 21.79
N LYS A 30 -37.70 61.35 23.02
CA LYS A 30 -36.45 61.89 23.56
C LYS A 30 -35.33 60.86 23.45
N VAL A 31 -34.10 61.30 23.28
CA VAL A 31 -32.90 60.43 23.31
C VAL A 31 -32.13 60.78 24.58
N SER A 32 -31.94 59.80 25.47
CA SER A 32 -31.18 60.01 26.71
C SER A 32 -29.77 60.55 26.44
N THR A 33 -29.27 61.44 27.31
CA THR A 33 -27.95 62.07 27.15
C THR A 33 -26.81 61.04 27.17
N GLU A 34 -26.93 60.00 27.98
CA GLU A 34 -25.96 58.90 28.05
C GLU A 34 -25.86 58.12 26.72
N LEU A 35 -27.00 57.88 26.07
CA LEU A 35 -27.06 57.23 24.76
C LEU A 35 -26.40 58.10 23.67
N GLN A 36 -26.64 59.41 23.69
CA GLN A 36 -26.03 60.34 22.73
C GLN A 36 -24.49 60.30 22.81
N GLU A 37 -23.92 60.41 24.00
CA GLU A 37 -22.46 60.35 24.18
C GLU A 37 -21.88 59.02 23.71
N ARG A 38 -22.58 57.91 23.98
CA ARG A 38 -22.12 56.58 23.59
C ARG A 38 -22.08 56.42 22.07
N ILE A 39 -23.15 56.79 21.37
CA ILE A 39 -23.24 56.70 19.91
C ILE A 39 -22.15 57.58 19.25
N ILE A 40 -21.96 58.80 19.74
CA ILE A 40 -20.95 59.73 19.19
C ILE A 40 -19.54 59.16 19.34
N ASN A 41 -19.23 58.56 20.49
CA ASN A 41 -17.93 57.94 20.72
C ASN A 41 -17.70 56.72 19.82
N GLU A 42 -18.72 55.88 19.58
CA GLU A 42 -18.62 54.71 18.69
C GLU A 42 -18.47 55.13 17.22
N VAL A 43 -19.22 56.13 16.75
CA VAL A 43 -19.12 56.64 15.37
C VAL A 43 -17.79 57.35 15.12
N LYS A 44 -17.21 58.01 16.12
CA LYS A 44 -15.87 58.62 16.02
C LYS A 44 -14.75 57.61 15.95
N ALA A 45 -14.85 56.52 16.71
CA ALA A 45 -13.86 55.45 16.71
C ALA A 45 -13.79 54.74 15.33
N ALA A 46 -14.88 54.77 14.56
CA ALA A 46 -14.97 54.19 13.22
C ALA A 46 -15.59 55.20 12.22
N PRO A 47 -14.77 56.04 11.54
CA PRO A 47 -15.23 57.15 10.69
C PRO A 47 -16.15 56.75 9.51
N GLY A 48 -16.24 55.46 9.16
CA GLY A 48 -17.13 54.91 8.13
C GLY A 48 -18.54 54.53 8.61
N SER A 49 -18.86 54.78 9.89
CA SER A 49 -20.09 54.28 10.54
C SER A 49 -21.33 55.16 10.36
N LEU A 50 -21.27 56.24 9.59
CA LEU A 50 -22.42 57.14 9.40
C LEU A 50 -23.65 56.46 8.78
N PRO A 51 -23.53 55.58 7.78
CA PRO A 51 -24.68 54.80 7.29
C PRO A 51 -25.12 53.71 8.27
N LEU A 52 -24.21 53.22 9.13
CA LEU A 52 -24.51 52.25 10.17
C LEU A 52 -25.30 52.90 11.32
N LEU A 53 -25.08 54.19 11.57
CA LEU A 53 -25.83 54.99 12.54
C LEU A 53 -27.32 55.08 12.17
N GLU A 54 -27.65 55.33 10.90
CA GLU A 54 -29.03 55.35 10.40
C GLU A 54 -29.74 54.03 10.75
N TYR A 55 -29.07 52.91 10.50
CA TYR A 55 -29.63 51.59 10.75
C TYR A 55 -29.78 51.29 12.25
N ALA A 56 -28.75 51.60 13.04
CA ALA A 56 -28.77 51.41 14.49
C ALA A 56 -29.90 52.21 15.16
N LEU A 57 -30.13 53.45 14.72
CA LEU A 57 -31.23 54.28 15.20
C LEU A 57 -32.60 53.73 14.76
N THR A 58 -32.68 53.18 13.54
CA THR A 58 -33.91 52.55 13.03
C THR A 58 -34.27 51.28 13.81
N GLU A 59 -33.31 50.39 14.05
CA GLU A 59 -33.52 49.18 14.87
C GLU A 59 -33.85 49.52 16.32
N LEU A 60 -33.18 50.52 16.89
CA LEU A 60 -33.47 51.02 18.22
C LEU A 60 -34.90 51.54 18.31
N TRP A 61 -35.33 52.33 17.34
CA TRP A 61 -36.71 52.81 17.25
C TRP A 61 -37.71 51.67 17.08
N GLN A 62 -37.44 50.69 16.22
CA GLN A 62 -38.33 49.53 16.03
C GLN A 62 -38.43 48.66 17.28
N ALA A 63 -37.33 48.47 18.02
CA ALA A 63 -37.33 47.74 19.28
C ALA A 63 -38.20 48.44 20.32
N TRP A 64 -37.97 49.74 20.51
CA TRP A 64 -38.82 50.57 21.38
C TRP A 64 -40.28 50.55 20.93
N HIS A 65 -40.55 50.65 19.62
CA HIS A 65 -41.91 50.70 19.09
C HIS A 65 -42.68 49.39 19.31
N ARG A 66 -42.02 48.23 19.19
CA ARG A 66 -42.62 46.94 19.54
C ARG A 66 -42.98 46.86 21.01
N GLU A 67 -42.07 47.27 21.88
CA GLU A 67 -42.29 47.26 23.33
C GLU A 67 -43.43 48.21 23.72
N TYR A 68 -43.46 49.42 23.16
CA TYR A 68 -44.53 50.39 23.36
C TYR A 68 -45.91 49.91 22.87
N GLN A 69 -45.94 49.06 21.83
CA GLN A 69 -47.19 48.44 21.37
C GLN A 69 -47.71 47.39 22.37
N GLU A 70 -46.82 46.69 23.06
CA GLU A 70 -47.15 45.66 24.06
C GLU A 70 -47.48 46.28 25.42
N ASP A 71 -46.74 47.32 25.83
CA ASP A 71 -46.94 48.06 27.07
C ASP A 71 -46.96 49.59 26.81
N LYS A 72 -48.16 50.16 26.84
CA LYS A 72 -48.40 51.59 26.61
C LYS A 72 -47.92 52.49 27.75
N THR A 73 -47.40 51.93 28.85
CA THR A 73 -46.89 52.70 30.00
C THR A 73 -45.41 53.08 29.84
N ILE A 74 -44.73 52.56 28.81
CA ILE A 74 -43.31 52.85 28.54
C ILE A 74 -43.12 54.33 28.17
N ALA A 75 -42.10 54.94 28.76
CA ALA A 75 -41.75 56.33 28.49
C ALA A 75 -41.35 56.53 27.01
N PRO A 76 -41.72 57.67 26.39
CA PRO A 76 -41.32 58.02 25.02
C PRO A 76 -39.86 58.48 24.96
N GLU A 77 -38.94 57.65 25.44
CA GLU A 77 -37.51 57.91 25.52
C GLU A 77 -36.69 56.70 25.06
N LEU A 78 -35.73 56.94 24.17
CA LEU A 78 -34.71 55.96 23.77
C LEU A 78 -33.57 55.96 24.79
N THR A 79 -33.42 54.83 25.49
CA THR A 79 -32.43 54.67 26.57
C THR A 79 -31.21 53.87 26.12
N ILE A 80 -30.11 54.01 26.86
CA ILE A 80 -28.89 53.23 26.63
C ILE A 80 -29.10 51.73 26.83
N GLU A 81 -30.06 51.32 27.67
CA GLU A 81 -30.37 49.90 27.92
C GLU A 81 -30.95 49.24 26.67
N HIS A 82 -31.92 49.89 26.00
CA HIS A 82 -32.45 49.43 24.71
C HIS A 82 -31.36 49.38 23.63
N TYR A 83 -30.46 50.36 23.63
CA TYR A 83 -29.34 50.40 22.69
C TYR A 83 -28.32 49.27 22.91
N ARG A 84 -28.02 48.94 24.17
CA ARG A 84 -27.20 47.77 24.53
C ARG A 84 -27.90 46.46 24.17
N ALA A 85 -29.22 46.37 24.37
CA ALA A 85 -30.01 45.19 24.00
C ALA A 85 -30.02 44.92 22.49
N VAL A 86 -29.96 45.98 21.66
CA VAL A 86 -29.84 45.88 20.19
C VAL A 86 -28.39 45.63 19.74
N GLY A 87 -27.41 45.74 20.64
CA GLY A 87 -26.00 45.48 20.36
C GLY A 87 -25.23 46.66 19.76
N GLY A 88 -25.74 47.88 19.90
CA GLY A 88 -25.11 49.09 19.37
C GLY A 88 -25.08 49.17 17.83
N VAL A 89 -24.19 50.00 17.28
CA VAL A 89 -24.03 50.14 15.81
C VAL A 89 -23.59 48.82 15.16
N GLU A 90 -22.72 48.08 15.83
CA GLU A 90 -22.12 46.84 15.34
C GLU A 90 -23.12 45.68 15.32
N GLY A 91 -23.86 45.47 16.42
CA GLY A 91 -24.87 44.41 16.53
C GLY A 91 -26.07 44.65 15.60
N ALA A 92 -26.43 45.91 15.36
CA ALA A 92 -27.46 46.25 14.37
C ALA A 92 -27.02 45.81 12.96
N LEU A 93 -25.81 46.16 12.52
CA LEU A 93 -25.28 45.73 11.22
C LEU A 93 -25.26 44.21 11.08
N GLU A 94 -24.79 43.50 12.11
CA GLU A 94 -24.79 42.04 12.13
C GLU A 94 -26.21 41.46 11.99
N LYS A 95 -27.18 42.02 12.72
CA LYS A 95 -28.59 41.61 12.64
C LYS A 95 -29.15 41.81 11.23
N GLN A 96 -28.85 42.93 10.58
CA GLN A 96 -29.24 43.21 9.21
C GLN A 96 -28.64 42.20 8.23
N ALA A 97 -27.33 42.00 8.31
CA ALA A 97 -26.61 41.07 7.45
C ALA A 97 -27.13 39.63 7.61
N ASN A 98 -27.42 39.23 8.86
CA ASN A 98 -28.04 37.95 9.17
C ASN A 98 -29.47 37.86 8.62
N GLN A 99 -30.31 38.87 8.78
CA GLN A 99 -31.67 38.88 8.22
C GLN A 99 -31.66 38.74 6.70
N VAL A 100 -30.82 39.51 6.01
CA VAL A 100 -30.68 39.44 4.54
C VAL A 100 -30.17 38.07 4.12
N TYR A 101 -29.18 37.51 4.83
CA TYR A 101 -28.71 36.15 4.58
C TYR A 101 -29.82 35.09 4.77
N GLN A 102 -30.68 35.25 5.79
CA GLN A 102 -31.79 34.34 6.07
C GLN A 102 -32.92 34.43 5.02
N GLN A 103 -33.03 35.52 4.24
CA GLN A 103 -33.97 35.58 3.12
C GLN A 103 -33.66 34.53 2.03
N PHE A 104 -32.42 34.05 1.97
CA PHE A 104 -31.98 33.05 0.99
C PHE A 104 -32.06 31.60 1.51
N SER A 105 -32.55 31.37 2.73
CA SER A 105 -32.58 30.04 3.37
C SER A 105 -33.36 28.98 2.58
N GLY A 106 -34.29 29.40 1.72
CA GLY A 106 -35.08 28.50 0.87
C GLY A 106 -34.33 27.98 -0.36
N ASP A 107 -33.14 28.50 -0.67
CA ASP A 107 -32.35 28.12 -1.85
C ASP A 107 -30.86 28.02 -1.48
N ALA A 108 -30.39 26.79 -1.29
CA ALA A 108 -29.00 26.51 -0.91
C ALA A 108 -27.97 27.08 -1.90
N LYS A 109 -28.30 27.22 -3.19
CA LYS A 109 -27.40 27.80 -4.19
C LYS A 109 -27.28 29.31 -4.00
N LYS A 110 -28.38 30.00 -3.74
CA LYS A 110 -28.35 31.45 -3.42
C LYS A 110 -27.62 31.71 -2.12
N GLN A 111 -27.87 30.89 -1.10
CA GLN A 111 -27.24 31.03 0.20
C GLN A 111 -25.72 30.80 0.14
N GLY A 112 -25.27 29.76 -0.58
CA GLY A 112 -23.85 29.51 -0.86
C GLY A 112 -23.20 30.60 -1.71
N LEU A 113 -23.94 31.19 -2.66
CA LEU A 113 -23.48 32.33 -3.45
C LEU A 113 -23.26 33.57 -2.58
N VAL A 114 -24.13 33.85 -1.61
CA VAL A 114 -23.95 34.96 -0.68
C VAL A 114 -22.65 34.79 0.12
N GLU A 115 -22.43 33.61 0.71
CA GLU A 115 -21.18 33.29 1.41
C GLU A 115 -19.97 33.53 0.50
N ARG A 116 -20.00 32.98 -0.72
CA ARG A 116 -18.92 33.15 -1.70
C ARG A 116 -18.66 34.62 -2.06
N ILE A 117 -19.72 35.42 -2.28
CA ILE A 117 -19.59 36.85 -2.60
C ILE A 117 -18.83 37.56 -1.49
N PHE A 118 -19.26 37.41 -0.24
CA PHE A 118 -18.62 38.11 0.88
C PHE A 118 -17.19 37.65 1.12
N VAL A 119 -16.90 36.35 1.02
CA VAL A 119 -15.53 35.82 1.11
C VAL A 119 -14.64 36.37 -0.01
N GLU A 120 -15.16 36.50 -1.24
CA GLU A 120 -14.37 37.01 -2.36
C GLU A 120 -14.09 38.52 -2.28
N LEU A 121 -15.00 39.28 -1.67
CA LEU A 121 -14.83 40.72 -1.45
C LEU A 121 -13.89 41.05 -0.28
N VAL A 122 -13.28 40.06 0.34
CA VAL A 122 -12.28 40.25 1.40
C VAL A 122 -10.92 39.74 0.95
N GLN A 123 -9.89 40.50 1.29
CA GLN A 123 -8.50 40.11 1.20
C GLN A 123 -8.02 39.75 2.62
N PRO A 124 -7.82 38.45 2.91
CA PRO A 124 -7.27 38.04 4.18
C PRO A 124 -5.85 38.61 4.37
N GLY A 125 -5.59 39.22 5.53
CA GLY A 125 -4.26 39.63 5.94
C GLY A 125 -3.46 38.42 6.43
N VAL A 126 -2.15 38.41 6.16
CA VAL A 126 -1.21 37.51 6.85
C VAL A 126 -0.63 38.35 7.98
N ASP A 127 -1.05 38.07 9.21
CA ASP A 127 -0.69 38.81 10.43
C ASP A 127 -1.10 40.30 10.46
N THR A 128 -1.98 40.71 9.53
CA THR A 128 -2.63 42.03 9.49
C THR A 128 -4.15 41.87 9.49
N GLU A 129 -4.88 42.95 9.77
CA GLU A 129 -6.35 42.95 9.64
C GLU A 129 -6.80 42.62 8.21
N ASP A 130 -7.94 41.94 8.11
CA ASP A 130 -8.58 41.62 6.85
C ASP A 130 -9.17 42.90 6.22
N THR A 131 -8.87 43.14 4.94
CA THR A 131 -9.28 44.36 4.23
C THR A 131 -10.28 44.04 3.12
N ARG A 132 -11.15 44.99 2.75
CA ARG A 132 -12.04 44.79 1.59
C ARG A 132 -11.28 44.79 0.27
N LYS A 133 -11.79 44.04 -0.69
CA LYS A 133 -11.28 43.88 -2.05
C LYS A 133 -12.41 44.04 -3.06
N ARG A 134 -12.10 44.72 -4.16
CA ARG A 134 -12.97 44.83 -5.33
C ARG A 134 -12.90 43.58 -6.20
N VAL A 135 -14.06 43.06 -6.60
CA VAL A 135 -14.17 41.85 -7.43
C VAL A 135 -15.04 42.14 -8.66
N TRP A 136 -14.61 41.66 -9.83
CA TRP A 136 -15.41 41.80 -11.04
C TRP A 136 -16.61 40.85 -11.01
N LYS A 137 -17.78 41.30 -11.46
CA LYS A 137 -19.00 40.45 -11.51
C LYS A 137 -18.74 39.12 -12.22
N ARG A 138 -17.98 39.13 -13.31
CA ARG A 138 -17.62 37.94 -14.09
C ARG A 138 -16.88 36.86 -13.29
N GLU A 139 -16.17 37.22 -12.20
CA GLU A 139 -15.46 36.22 -11.37
C GLU A 139 -16.39 35.47 -10.42
N LEU A 140 -17.61 35.98 -10.21
CA LEU A 140 -18.64 35.33 -9.42
C LEU A 140 -19.48 34.35 -10.25
N VAL A 141 -19.44 34.48 -11.58
CA VAL A 141 -20.16 33.59 -12.49
C VAL A 141 -19.42 32.26 -12.57
N SER A 142 -20.16 31.16 -12.42
CA SER A 142 -19.68 29.80 -12.63
C SER A 142 -20.85 28.89 -13.03
N ASP A 143 -20.58 27.64 -13.38
CA ASP A 143 -21.61 26.68 -13.80
C ASP A 143 -22.68 26.45 -12.71
N ILE A 144 -22.28 26.56 -11.44
CA ILE A 144 -23.15 26.44 -10.27
C ILE A 144 -23.89 27.75 -9.97
N HIS A 145 -23.27 28.89 -10.30
CA HIS A 145 -23.81 30.23 -10.09
C HIS A 145 -23.92 30.99 -11.43
N PRO A 146 -24.96 30.70 -12.24
CA PRO A 146 -25.18 31.38 -13.51
C PRO A 146 -25.35 32.88 -13.31
N GLU A 147 -25.06 33.66 -14.36
CA GLU A 147 -25.11 35.12 -14.29
C GLU A 147 -26.46 35.67 -13.78
N VAL A 148 -27.57 35.06 -14.20
CA VAL A 148 -28.93 35.43 -13.76
C VAL A 148 -29.08 35.30 -12.24
N LEU A 149 -28.52 34.24 -11.65
CA LEU A 149 -28.57 34.01 -10.20
C LEU A 149 -27.72 35.05 -9.46
N VAL A 150 -26.53 35.35 -10.00
CA VAL A 150 -25.62 36.38 -9.48
C VAL A 150 -26.30 37.74 -9.47
N ASP A 151 -27.00 38.11 -10.54
CA ASP A 151 -27.73 39.38 -10.60
C ASP A 151 -28.87 39.46 -9.59
N GLN A 152 -29.64 38.38 -9.41
CA GLN A 152 -30.71 38.32 -8.43
C GLN A 152 -30.20 38.52 -7.00
N VAL A 153 -29.15 37.79 -6.61
CA VAL A 153 -28.57 37.87 -5.26
C VAL A 153 -27.95 39.25 -5.04
N LEU A 154 -27.15 39.74 -5.99
CA LEU A 154 -26.54 41.06 -5.88
C LEU A 154 -27.57 42.19 -5.84
N ALA A 155 -28.72 42.07 -6.50
CA ALA A 155 -29.77 43.09 -6.46
C ALA A 155 -30.30 43.27 -5.03
N VAL A 156 -30.56 42.17 -4.33
CA VAL A 156 -30.99 42.18 -2.92
C VAL A 156 -29.88 42.74 -2.02
N LEU A 157 -28.63 42.27 -2.17
CA LEU A 157 -27.50 42.76 -1.36
C LEU A 157 -27.24 44.26 -1.53
N VAL A 158 -27.43 44.80 -2.74
CA VAL A 158 -27.31 46.23 -3.03
C VAL A 158 -28.49 47.02 -2.46
N GLN A 159 -29.73 46.52 -2.61
CA GLN A 159 -30.91 47.13 -2.00
C GLN A 159 -30.79 47.21 -0.48
N SER A 160 -30.21 46.19 0.15
CA SER A 160 -29.91 46.17 1.58
C SER A 160 -28.63 46.92 1.97
N ARG A 161 -27.96 47.59 1.02
CA ARG A 161 -26.72 48.38 1.24
C ARG A 161 -25.56 47.59 1.88
N LEU A 162 -25.51 46.27 1.69
CA LEU A 162 -24.38 45.45 2.17
C LEU A 162 -23.21 45.45 1.17
N VAL A 163 -23.54 45.63 -0.12
CA VAL A 163 -22.61 45.59 -1.24
C VAL A 163 -22.87 46.78 -2.16
N VAL A 164 -21.83 47.33 -2.77
CA VAL A 164 -21.89 48.43 -3.73
C VAL A 164 -21.51 47.93 -5.13
N ARG A 165 -22.20 48.43 -6.15
CA ARG A 165 -21.87 48.20 -7.56
C ARG A 165 -21.26 49.48 -8.14
N ASP A 166 -20.00 49.39 -8.55
CA ASP A 166 -19.29 50.43 -9.28
C ASP A 166 -19.16 50.05 -10.76
N ALA A 167 -19.19 51.03 -11.65
CA ALA A 167 -18.89 50.85 -13.07
C ALA A 167 -17.41 51.19 -13.31
N ALA A 168 -16.61 50.22 -13.75
CA ALA A 168 -15.21 50.43 -14.08
C ALA A 168 -14.93 50.16 -15.56
N LYS A 169 -14.15 51.04 -16.19
CA LYS A 169 -13.70 50.85 -17.57
C LYS A 169 -12.60 49.79 -17.63
N VAL A 170 -12.72 48.86 -18.57
CA VAL A 170 -11.70 47.84 -18.83
C VAL A 170 -11.11 48.09 -20.22
N GLY A 171 -9.81 48.39 -20.30
CA GLY A 171 -9.10 48.55 -21.57
C GLY A 171 -9.51 49.79 -22.39
N THR A 172 -9.52 49.67 -23.73
CA THR A 172 -9.83 50.75 -24.67
C THR A 172 -11.32 51.13 -24.60
N GLU A 173 -11.57 52.19 -23.82
CA GLU A 173 -12.70 53.15 -23.72
C GLU A 173 -14.18 52.75 -23.90
N GLU A 174 -14.56 51.62 -24.51
CA GLU A 174 -15.98 51.29 -24.81
C GLU A 174 -16.59 50.15 -23.96
N GLN A 175 -15.79 49.35 -23.25
CA GLN A 175 -16.33 48.28 -22.37
C GLN A 175 -16.37 48.72 -20.90
N VAL A 176 -17.58 48.91 -20.38
CA VAL A 176 -17.86 49.17 -18.97
C VAL A 176 -18.23 47.84 -18.30
N GLU A 177 -17.40 47.36 -17.37
CA GLU A 177 -17.71 46.18 -16.57
C GLU A 177 -18.12 46.57 -15.14
N THR A 178 -19.00 45.76 -14.56
CA THR A 178 -19.49 45.95 -13.18
C THR A 178 -18.50 45.38 -12.18
N VAL A 179 -18.03 46.24 -11.28
CA VAL A 179 -17.21 45.90 -10.12
C VAL A 179 -18.06 45.92 -8.87
N ILE A 180 -17.80 44.97 -7.99
CA ILE A 180 -18.52 44.77 -6.75
C ILE A 180 -17.55 45.06 -5.60
N ASP A 181 -18.02 45.80 -4.61
CA ASP A 181 -17.24 46.21 -3.43
C ASP A 181 -18.09 46.06 -2.16
N LEU A 182 -17.46 45.88 -1.01
CA LEU A 182 -18.17 45.92 0.27
C LEU A 182 -18.59 47.36 0.57
N ALA A 183 -19.85 47.52 0.99
CA ALA A 183 -20.35 48.83 1.38
C ALA A 183 -19.56 49.40 2.55
N HIS A 184 -19.26 48.57 3.55
CA HIS A 184 -18.57 48.97 4.77
C HIS A 184 -17.59 47.90 5.25
N GLU A 185 -16.38 48.31 5.64
CA GLU A 185 -15.37 47.42 6.24
C GLU A 185 -15.79 46.89 7.62
N ALA A 186 -16.74 47.56 8.28
CA ALA A 186 -17.36 47.09 9.51
C ALA A 186 -17.97 45.68 9.38
N LEU A 187 -18.43 45.30 8.17
CA LEU A 187 -18.92 43.93 7.94
C LEU A 187 -17.84 42.87 8.17
N ILE A 188 -16.58 43.18 7.86
CA ILE A 188 -15.46 42.25 8.05
C ILE A 188 -15.17 42.07 9.55
N ARG A 189 -15.27 43.16 10.31
CA ARG A 189 -14.89 43.20 11.74
C ARG A 189 -15.98 42.75 12.70
N HIS A 190 -17.24 42.94 12.35
CA HIS A 190 -18.35 42.79 13.30
C HIS A 190 -19.40 41.75 12.88
N TRP A 191 -19.32 41.20 11.67
CA TRP A 191 -20.22 40.11 11.28
C TRP A 191 -19.60 38.75 11.57
N SER A 192 -19.99 38.13 12.70
CA SER A 192 -19.41 36.86 13.16
C SER A 192 -19.50 35.74 12.13
N LYS A 193 -20.57 35.72 11.32
CA LYS A 193 -20.77 34.72 10.28
C LYS A 193 -19.75 34.85 9.15
N LEU A 194 -19.46 36.08 8.73
CA LEU A 194 -18.41 36.35 7.73
C LEU A 194 -17.03 35.99 8.26
N GLN A 195 -16.73 36.29 9.53
CA GLN A 195 -15.46 35.90 10.15
C GLN A 195 -15.28 34.37 10.15
N ASN A 196 -16.32 33.63 10.57
CA ASN A 196 -16.31 32.17 10.51
C ASN A 196 -16.09 31.63 9.09
N TRP A 197 -16.68 32.26 8.08
CA TRP A 197 -16.44 31.89 6.68
C TRP A 197 -15.00 32.20 6.26
N LEU A 198 -14.47 33.38 6.59
CA LEU A 198 -13.10 33.77 6.25
C LEU A 198 -12.08 32.84 6.90
N GLU A 199 -12.25 32.47 8.17
CA GLU A 199 -11.38 31.50 8.84
C GLU A 199 -11.37 30.14 8.14
N LYS A 200 -12.55 29.61 7.77
CA LYS A 200 -12.68 28.34 7.04
C LYS A 200 -12.01 28.36 5.66
N HIS A 201 -11.93 29.53 5.03
CA HIS A 201 -11.41 29.69 3.67
C HIS A 201 -10.00 30.32 3.63
N ARG A 202 -9.41 30.70 4.78
CA ARG A 202 -8.16 31.48 4.86
C ARG A 202 -6.99 30.80 4.14
N GLN A 203 -6.83 29.49 4.31
CA GLN A 203 -5.75 28.72 3.70
C GLN A 203 -5.92 28.57 2.17
N TYR A 204 -7.15 28.34 1.70
CA TYR A 204 -7.41 27.92 0.32
C TYR A 204 -7.76 29.07 -0.63
N LEU A 205 -8.29 30.18 -0.11
CA LEU A 205 -8.69 31.33 -0.93
C LEU A 205 -7.53 31.92 -1.76
N PRO A 206 -6.29 32.07 -1.24
CA PRO A 206 -5.15 32.49 -2.06
C PRO A 206 -4.84 31.50 -3.20
N VAL A 207 -4.92 30.20 -2.91
CA VAL A 207 -4.67 29.12 -3.88
C VAL A 207 -5.71 29.14 -4.99
N ILE A 208 -7.01 29.21 -4.66
CA ILE A 208 -8.11 29.31 -5.62
C ILE A 208 -7.89 30.51 -6.55
N ARG A 209 -7.54 31.67 -5.99
CA ARG A 209 -7.29 32.90 -6.77
C ARG A 209 -6.08 32.75 -7.68
N GLN A 210 -5.02 32.12 -7.21
CA GLN A 210 -3.85 31.82 -8.03
C GLN A 210 -4.20 30.89 -9.20
N LEU A 211 -4.96 29.82 -8.94
CA LEU A 211 -5.37 28.86 -9.96
C LEU A 211 -6.21 29.49 -11.06
N ARG A 212 -7.20 30.33 -10.70
CA ARG A 212 -7.99 31.07 -11.69
C ARG A 212 -7.12 31.99 -12.55
N ARG A 213 -6.13 32.65 -11.95
CA ARG A 213 -5.18 33.51 -12.68
C ARG A 213 -4.32 32.71 -13.65
N GLU A 214 -3.84 31.55 -13.24
CA GLU A 214 -3.04 30.66 -14.08
C GLU A 214 -3.86 30.07 -15.22
N ALA A 215 -5.11 29.65 -14.97
CA ALA A 215 -6.06 29.19 -15.98
C ALA A 215 -6.37 30.28 -17.02
N ARG A 216 -6.59 31.53 -16.60
CA ARG A 216 -6.81 32.66 -17.52
C ARG A 216 -5.58 32.96 -18.39
N ARG A 217 -4.37 32.88 -17.83
CA ARG A 217 -3.13 33.03 -18.60
C ARG A 217 -3.01 31.94 -19.64
N TYR A 218 -3.29 30.69 -19.26
CA TYR A 218 -3.31 29.56 -20.17
C TYR A 218 -4.31 29.77 -21.33
N ALA A 219 -5.52 30.24 -21.05
CA ALA A 219 -6.53 30.54 -22.07
C ALA A 219 -6.11 31.69 -23.01
N ALA A 220 -5.46 32.73 -22.47
CA ALA A 220 -5.01 33.89 -23.25
C ALA A 220 -3.85 33.56 -24.20
N GLU A 221 -2.96 32.63 -23.83
CA GLU A 221 -1.76 32.27 -24.58
C GLU A 221 -2.00 31.18 -25.64
N GLN A 222 -3.27 30.87 -25.99
CA GLN A 222 -3.68 29.87 -26.98
C GLN A 222 -2.92 28.53 -26.89
N GLY A 223 -2.62 28.08 -25.67
CA GLY A 223 -2.08 26.75 -25.45
C GLY A 223 -0.64 26.56 -25.93
N ASN A 224 0.31 27.41 -25.52
CA ASN A 224 1.70 26.96 -25.39
C ASN A 224 1.78 25.89 -24.27
N LYS A 225 1.37 24.66 -24.62
CA LYS A 225 0.82 23.66 -23.67
C LYS A 225 1.75 23.33 -22.51
N SER A 226 3.06 23.29 -22.70
CA SER A 226 3.97 22.69 -21.71
C SER A 226 4.36 23.58 -20.52
N LYS A 227 4.34 24.91 -20.67
CA LYS A 227 4.91 25.81 -19.64
C LYS A 227 3.95 26.17 -18.51
N HIS A 228 2.65 26.05 -18.75
CA HIS A 228 1.64 26.56 -17.82
C HIS A 228 0.97 25.46 -16.99
N PHE A 229 1.14 24.19 -17.34
CA PHE A 229 0.53 23.11 -16.55
C PHE A 229 1.15 22.98 -15.17
N LEU A 230 0.29 22.69 -14.20
CA LEU A 230 0.65 22.48 -12.81
C LEU A 230 1.46 21.18 -12.67
N ARG A 231 2.48 21.19 -11.81
CA ARG A 231 3.36 20.02 -11.56
C ARG A 231 3.65 19.88 -10.06
N GLY A 232 3.85 18.64 -9.62
CA GLY A 232 4.22 18.31 -8.24
C GLY A 232 3.21 18.84 -7.23
N VAL A 233 3.71 19.43 -6.14
CA VAL A 233 2.89 19.95 -5.02
C VAL A 233 1.79 20.89 -5.48
N LYS A 234 2.04 21.74 -6.47
CA LYS A 234 1.02 22.68 -6.98
C LYS A 234 -0.17 21.97 -7.64
N LEU A 235 0.06 20.82 -8.27
CA LEU A 235 -1.00 20.03 -8.89
C LEU A 235 -1.82 19.29 -7.83
N GLU A 236 -1.16 18.78 -6.79
CA GLU A 236 -1.83 18.15 -5.64
C GLU A 236 -2.71 19.15 -4.89
N GLU A 237 -2.15 20.31 -4.52
CA GLU A 237 -2.89 21.40 -3.88
C GLU A 237 -4.10 21.86 -4.74
N ALA A 238 -3.94 21.90 -6.06
CA ALA A 238 -5.02 22.25 -6.97
C ALA A 238 -6.13 21.19 -7.03
N GLN A 239 -5.77 19.90 -7.01
CA GLN A 239 -6.74 18.81 -6.97
C GLN A 239 -7.50 18.79 -5.64
N ASP A 240 -6.82 18.96 -4.52
CA ASP A 240 -7.44 19.04 -3.20
C ASP A 240 -8.41 20.22 -3.12
N CYS A 241 -8.00 21.38 -3.64
CA CYS A 241 -8.88 22.54 -3.74
C CYS A 241 -10.11 22.25 -4.60
N LEU A 242 -9.94 21.59 -5.75
CA LEU A 242 -11.02 21.26 -6.66
C LEU A 242 -12.02 20.29 -6.03
N ILE A 243 -11.55 19.27 -5.30
CA ILE A 243 -12.40 18.32 -4.57
C ILE A 243 -13.22 19.05 -3.51
N LYS A 244 -12.58 19.94 -2.73
CA LYS A 244 -13.21 20.62 -1.59
C LYS A 244 -14.17 21.75 -1.99
N TYR A 245 -13.82 22.53 -3.02
CA TYR A 245 -14.56 23.75 -3.40
C TYR A 245 -15.15 23.73 -4.81
N GLY A 246 -14.94 22.67 -5.60
CA GLY A 246 -15.48 22.51 -6.95
C GLY A 246 -16.99 22.64 -7.01
N ASN A 247 -17.69 21.94 -6.10
CA ASN A 247 -19.16 21.95 -6.01
C ASN A 247 -19.75 23.20 -5.35
N LEU A 248 -18.90 24.11 -4.86
CA LEU A 248 -19.30 25.37 -4.21
C LEU A 248 -19.20 26.58 -5.15
N GLY A 249 -18.94 26.32 -6.44
CA GLY A 249 -18.92 27.34 -7.48
C GLY A 249 -17.68 28.22 -7.50
N TYR A 250 -16.65 27.94 -6.67
CA TYR A 250 -15.39 28.68 -6.64
C TYR A 250 -14.50 28.47 -7.88
N PHE A 251 -14.85 27.56 -8.79
CA PHE A 251 -14.08 27.35 -10.01
C PHE A 251 -14.99 27.51 -11.22
N ASP A 252 -14.59 28.34 -12.18
CA ASP A 252 -15.22 28.43 -13.49
C ASP A 252 -14.84 27.21 -14.36
N ALA A 253 -15.63 26.94 -15.41
CA ALA A 253 -15.40 25.81 -16.32
C ALA A 253 -13.95 25.78 -16.85
N GLN A 254 -13.40 26.96 -17.18
CA GLN A 254 -12.03 27.09 -17.68
C GLN A 254 -10.97 26.64 -16.66
N THR A 255 -11.14 26.99 -15.39
CA THR A 255 -10.20 26.60 -14.33
C THR A 255 -10.28 25.11 -14.04
N GLN A 256 -11.49 24.53 -14.05
CA GLN A 256 -11.66 23.08 -13.88
C GLN A 256 -11.05 22.29 -15.05
N GLU A 257 -11.26 22.77 -16.28
CA GLU A 257 -10.64 22.20 -17.48
C GLU A 257 -9.11 22.30 -17.40
N PHE A 258 -8.56 23.44 -16.98
CA PHE A 258 -7.11 23.62 -16.83
C PHE A 258 -6.49 22.67 -15.81
N ILE A 259 -7.12 22.47 -14.64
CA ILE A 259 -6.62 21.54 -13.61
C ILE A 259 -6.71 20.08 -14.12
N SER A 260 -7.81 19.70 -14.76
CA SER A 260 -7.98 18.35 -15.30
C SER A 260 -7.01 18.05 -16.44
N LEU A 261 -6.78 19.00 -17.36
CA LEU A 261 -5.76 18.89 -18.40
C LEU A 261 -4.35 18.83 -17.83
N SER A 262 -4.04 19.63 -16.80
CA SER A 262 -2.75 19.55 -16.09
C SER A 262 -2.52 18.17 -15.49
N LYS A 263 -3.54 17.57 -14.85
CA LYS A 263 -3.46 16.21 -14.30
C LYS A 263 -3.22 15.19 -15.41
N LYS A 264 -4.04 15.22 -16.47
CA LYS A 264 -3.94 14.26 -17.57
C LYS A 264 -2.56 14.31 -18.25
N THR A 265 -2.07 15.51 -18.56
CA THR A 265 -0.76 15.68 -19.21
C THR A 265 0.39 15.28 -18.30
N TRP A 266 0.30 15.56 -16.99
CA TRP A 266 1.28 15.07 -16.02
C TRP A 266 1.33 13.53 -15.98
N ILE A 267 0.17 12.86 -15.96
CA ILE A 267 0.10 11.39 -16.02
C ILE A 267 0.75 10.89 -17.32
N GLU A 268 0.40 11.48 -18.48
CA GLU A 268 0.97 11.09 -19.78
C GLU A 268 2.50 11.26 -19.80
N GLU A 269 3.02 12.42 -19.38
CA GLU A 269 4.47 12.67 -19.30
C GLU A 269 5.17 11.68 -18.36
N GLU A 270 4.59 11.40 -17.19
CA GLU A 270 5.19 10.49 -16.22
C GLU A 270 5.12 9.03 -16.70
N THR A 271 4.02 8.62 -17.33
CA THR A 271 3.92 7.29 -17.95
C THR A 271 4.97 7.07 -19.03
N GLU A 272 5.25 8.07 -19.87
CA GLU A 272 6.26 7.96 -20.92
C GLU A 272 7.68 7.93 -20.35
N LYS A 273 7.97 8.72 -19.29
CA LYS A 273 9.26 8.63 -18.58
C LYS A 273 9.48 7.25 -17.97
N GLU A 274 8.49 6.73 -17.24
CA GLU A 274 8.61 5.40 -16.62
C GLU A 274 8.74 4.30 -17.66
N LYS A 275 8.01 4.41 -18.78
CA LYS A 275 8.18 3.51 -19.93
C LYS A 275 9.61 3.53 -20.46
N GLN A 276 10.20 4.71 -20.67
CA GLN A 276 11.58 4.83 -21.16
C GLN A 276 12.60 4.24 -20.17
N ILE A 277 12.40 4.44 -18.87
CA ILE A 277 13.25 3.85 -17.82
C ILE A 277 13.15 2.32 -17.85
N LEU A 278 11.93 1.78 -17.87
CA LEU A 278 11.70 0.34 -17.90
C LEU A 278 12.24 -0.30 -19.18
N GLU A 279 12.05 0.34 -20.35
CA GLU A 279 12.63 -0.10 -21.62
C GLU A 279 14.16 -0.07 -21.57
N ALA A 280 14.77 0.98 -21.01
CA ALA A 280 16.23 1.05 -20.88
C ALA A 280 16.79 -0.06 -19.97
N LEU A 281 16.14 -0.33 -18.82
CA LEU A 281 16.54 -1.40 -17.91
C LEU A 281 16.36 -2.79 -18.55
N TYR A 282 15.25 -2.99 -19.26
CA TYR A 282 14.98 -4.21 -20.00
C TYR A 282 16.02 -4.45 -21.10
N MET A 283 16.30 -3.45 -21.94
CA MET A 283 17.30 -3.56 -23.00
C MET A 283 18.71 -3.79 -22.42
N THR A 284 19.01 -3.20 -21.26
CA THR A 284 20.28 -3.45 -20.56
C THR A 284 20.37 -4.89 -20.07
N ALA A 285 19.27 -5.42 -19.53
CA ALA A 285 19.19 -6.82 -19.13
C ALA A 285 19.39 -7.76 -20.33
N GLU A 286 18.68 -7.52 -21.45
CA GLU A 286 18.87 -8.30 -22.69
C GLU A 286 20.30 -8.20 -23.25
N PHE A 287 20.89 -7.02 -23.21
CA PHE A 287 22.26 -6.85 -23.66
C PHE A 287 23.23 -7.64 -22.77
N GLN A 288 23.13 -7.53 -21.45
CA GLN A 288 23.96 -8.28 -20.50
C GLN A 288 23.74 -9.79 -20.64
N TRP A 289 22.50 -10.21 -20.90
CA TRP A 289 22.15 -11.58 -21.21
C TRP A 289 22.89 -12.10 -22.44
N SER A 290 22.87 -11.34 -23.54
CA SER A 290 23.56 -11.72 -24.79
C SER A 290 25.08 -11.83 -24.63
N GLN A 291 25.67 -11.11 -23.66
CA GLN A 291 27.09 -11.14 -23.34
C GLN A 291 27.47 -12.26 -22.35
N GLY A 292 26.53 -13.12 -21.95
CA GLY A 292 26.76 -14.17 -20.95
C GLY A 292 26.81 -13.66 -19.50
N ASN A 293 26.61 -12.37 -19.26
CA ASN A 293 26.59 -11.80 -17.91
C ASN A 293 25.21 -11.99 -17.26
N ARG A 294 24.93 -13.21 -16.81
CA ARG A 294 23.66 -13.61 -16.17
C ARG A 294 23.36 -12.82 -14.89
N GLN A 295 24.37 -12.55 -14.06
CA GLN A 295 24.22 -11.77 -12.82
C GLN A 295 23.84 -10.31 -13.09
N GLY A 296 24.53 -9.67 -14.05
CA GLY A 296 24.19 -8.32 -14.47
C GLY A 296 22.76 -8.23 -15.00
N SER A 297 22.38 -9.18 -15.87
CA SER A 297 21.02 -9.25 -16.41
C SER A 297 19.97 -9.36 -15.31
N LEU A 298 20.20 -10.21 -14.30
CA LEU A 298 19.28 -10.37 -13.17
C LEU A 298 19.17 -9.08 -12.36
N ILE A 299 20.29 -8.41 -12.06
CA ILE A 299 20.26 -7.12 -11.34
C ILE A 299 19.43 -6.07 -12.10
N SER A 300 19.66 -5.94 -13.41
CA SER A 300 18.96 -4.97 -14.25
C SER A 300 17.45 -5.25 -14.30
N ILE A 301 17.04 -6.52 -14.42
CA ILE A 301 15.63 -6.89 -14.49
C ILE A 301 14.94 -6.83 -13.12
N THR A 302 15.63 -7.15 -12.02
CA THR A 302 15.13 -6.95 -10.65
C THR A 302 14.93 -5.46 -10.34
N LYS A 303 15.81 -4.57 -10.81
CA LYS A 303 15.57 -3.11 -10.71
C LYS A 303 14.31 -2.68 -11.45
N ALA A 304 14.06 -3.23 -12.63
CA ALA A 304 12.84 -2.96 -13.37
C ALA A 304 11.60 -3.47 -12.61
N GLY A 305 11.66 -4.68 -12.05
CA GLY A 305 10.58 -5.25 -11.23
C GLY A 305 10.29 -4.44 -9.96
N ALA A 306 11.31 -4.03 -9.23
CA ALA A 306 11.18 -3.17 -8.04
C ALA A 306 10.55 -1.81 -8.39
N ARG A 307 10.90 -1.24 -9.56
CA ARG A 307 10.30 -0.01 -10.05
C ARG A 307 8.81 -0.18 -10.35
N VAL A 308 8.41 -1.32 -10.93
CA VAL A 308 7.00 -1.65 -11.17
C VAL A 308 6.22 -1.79 -9.86
N GLN A 309 6.77 -2.46 -8.84
CA GLN A 309 6.15 -2.55 -7.51
C GLN A 309 5.97 -1.17 -6.88
N GLN A 310 7.03 -0.34 -6.90
CA GLN A 310 6.96 1.02 -6.35
C GLN A 310 5.89 1.88 -7.05
N LEU A 311 5.74 1.76 -8.37
CA LEU A 311 4.71 2.48 -9.12
C LEU A 311 3.30 2.00 -8.75
N ARG A 312 3.11 0.69 -8.60
CA ARG A 312 1.83 0.10 -8.15
C ARG A 312 1.40 0.67 -6.80
N ASP A 313 2.34 0.80 -5.87
CA ASP A 313 2.03 1.18 -4.49
C ASP A 313 1.91 2.70 -4.29
N SER A 314 2.77 3.49 -4.96
CA SER A 314 2.82 4.95 -4.75
C SER A 314 2.00 5.75 -5.76
N ARG A 315 1.79 5.25 -6.98
CA ARG A 315 1.19 5.99 -8.10
C ARG A 315 0.37 5.10 -9.04
N PRO A 316 -0.76 4.52 -8.59
CA PRO A 316 -1.56 3.58 -9.39
C PRO A 316 -2.18 4.19 -10.66
N GLU A 317 -2.27 5.52 -10.73
CA GLU A 317 -2.76 6.24 -11.91
C GLU A 317 -1.78 6.17 -13.11
N VAL A 318 -0.50 5.93 -12.85
CA VAL A 318 0.56 5.79 -13.87
C VAL A 318 0.62 4.31 -14.26
N LYS A 319 0.16 3.98 -15.47
CA LYS A 319 0.20 2.60 -16.01
C LYS A 319 1.41 2.40 -16.93
N PRO A 320 2.54 1.89 -16.43
CA PRO A 320 3.70 1.58 -17.27
C PRO A 320 3.39 0.51 -18.33
N VAL A 321 3.93 0.72 -19.52
CA VAL A 321 3.92 -0.26 -20.62
C VAL A 321 5.10 -1.22 -20.42
N ASN A 322 4.97 -2.48 -20.84
CA ASN A 322 5.99 -3.56 -20.78
C ASN A 322 6.23 -4.24 -19.41
N CYS A 323 5.41 -4.01 -18.38
CA CYS A 323 5.53 -4.74 -17.09
C CYS A 323 5.52 -6.26 -17.25
N GLN A 324 4.68 -6.77 -18.15
CA GLN A 324 4.59 -8.20 -18.43
C GLN A 324 5.88 -8.75 -19.05
N LYS A 325 6.53 -8.01 -19.96
CA LYS A 325 7.83 -8.40 -20.52
C LYS A 325 8.93 -8.42 -19.46
N VAL A 326 8.89 -7.49 -18.49
CA VAL A 326 9.82 -7.49 -17.36
C VAL A 326 9.63 -8.73 -16.49
N VAL A 327 8.38 -9.10 -16.20
CA VAL A 327 8.05 -10.32 -15.45
C VAL A 327 8.50 -11.57 -16.20
N GLU A 328 8.15 -11.70 -17.48
CA GLU A 328 8.51 -12.83 -18.32
C GLU A 328 10.04 -12.99 -18.41
N LYS A 329 10.78 -11.87 -18.57
CA LYS A 329 12.24 -11.91 -18.63
C LYS A 329 12.87 -12.24 -17.30
N LEU A 330 12.34 -11.72 -16.19
CA LEU A 330 12.81 -12.04 -14.85
C LEU A 330 12.64 -13.55 -14.58
N GLN A 331 11.48 -14.11 -14.95
CA GLN A 331 11.24 -15.55 -14.89
C GLN A 331 12.22 -16.36 -15.74
N GLU A 332 12.44 -15.97 -17.00
CA GLU A 332 13.41 -16.62 -17.89
C GLU A 332 14.84 -16.59 -17.31
N THR A 333 15.26 -15.46 -16.75
CA THR A 333 16.60 -15.31 -16.18
C THR A 333 16.84 -16.12 -14.92
N LEU A 334 15.80 -16.30 -14.10
CA LEU A 334 15.84 -17.18 -12.93
C LEU A 334 15.86 -18.65 -13.36
N TYR A 335 15.09 -19.01 -14.40
CA TYR A 335 14.98 -20.37 -14.91
C TYR A 335 16.31 -20.91 -15.48
N ASP A 336 17.00 -20.14 -16.33
CA ASP A 336 18.28 -20.56 -16.95
C ASP A 336 19.38 -20.78 -15.90
N ARG A 337 19.35 -20.05 -14.78
CA ARG A 337 20.40 -20.11 -13.76
C ARG A 337 20.22 -21.27 -12.77
N ILE A 338 19.00 -21.77 -12.60
CA ILE A 338 18.73 -23.04 -11.93
C ILE A 338 19.31 -24.21 -12.76
N GLN A 339 19.35 -24.07 -14.09
CA GLN A 339 19.94 -25.05 -15.00
C GLN A 339 21.48 -24.99 -15.04
N ASP A 340 22.09 -23.82 -14.78
CA ASP A 340 23.54 -23.59 -14.82
C ASP A 340 24.27 -24.09 -13.55
N SER A 341 24.00 -25.33 -13.15
CA SER A 341 24.69 -26.01 -12.04
C SER A 341 26.05 -26.54 -12.51
N SER A 342 27.09 -25.73 -12.40
CA SER A 342 28.47 -26.21 -12.57
C SER A 342 28.81 -27.19 -11.44
N LEU A 343 29.25 -28.40 -11.78
CA LEU A 343 29.78 -29.38 -10.83
C LEU A 343 30.85 -28.74 -9.93
N LEU A 344 30.55 -28.54 -8.64
CA LEU A 344 31.46 -27.87 -7.70
C LEU A 344 32.65 -28.77 -7.31
N THR A 345 32.37 -30.03 -6.96
CA THR A 345 33.40 -31.00 -6.56
C THR A 345 32.88 -32.44 -6.70
N THR A 346 33.79 -33.40 -6.75
CA THR A 346 33.48 -34.84 -6.73
C THR A 346 34.11 -35.47 -5.50
N LEU A 347 33.27 -35.98 -4.59
CA LEU A 347 33.73 -36.67 -3.38
C LEU A 347 34.06 -38.12 -3.73
N THR A 348 35.33 -38.50 -3.62
CA THR A 348 35.79 -39.86 -3.92
C THR A 348 36.28 -40.53 -2.63
N GLY A 349 35.87 -41.79 -2.38
CA GLY A 349 36.34 -42.53 -1.21
C GLY A 349 35.54 -43.77 -0.81
N HIS A 350 34.28 -43.92 -1.25
CA HIS A 350 33.55 -45.18 -1.12
C HIS A 350 34.02 -46.20 -2.15
N SER A 351 34.02 -47.48 -1.78
CA SER A 351 34.40 -48.60 -2.68
C SER A 351 33.20 -49.38 -3.23
N GLY A 352 31.98 -48.96 -2.90
CA GLY A 352 30.72 -49.52 -3.38
C GLY A 352 29.76 -48.42 -3.85
N TRP A 353 28.54 -48.80 -4.23
CA TRP A 353 27.51 -47.83 -4.57
C TRP A 353 27.16 -46.96 -3.36
N VAL A 354 26.87 -45.68 -3.59
CA VAL A 354 26.40 -44.75 -2.56
C VAL A 354 24.88 -44.75 -2.63
N ASN A 355 24.23 -45.29 -1.60
CA ASN A 355 22.79 -45.54 -1.59
C ASN A 355 21.98 -44.36 -1.06
N ALA A 356 22.55 -43.61 -0.11
CA ALA A 356 21.90 -42.46 0.49
C ALA A 356 22.92 -41.40 0.92
N ILE A 357 22.45 -40.16 0.95
CA ILE A 357 23.18 -39.00 1.46
C ILE A 357 22.28 -38.18 2.38
N ALA A 358 22.84 -37.51 3.38
CA ALA A 358 22.11 -36.60 4.25
C ALA A 358 23.00 -35.46 4.72
N TYR A 359 22.56 -34.21 4.54
CA TYR A 359 23.22 -33.07 5.17
C TYR A 359 22.89 -33.01 6.66
N SER A 360 23.85 -32.55 7.46
CA SER A 360 23.58 -32.13 8.84
C SER A 360 22.64 -30.91 8.83
N PRO A 361 21.83 -30.69 9.89
CA PRO A 361 20.90 -29.56 9.94
C PRO A 361 21.56 -28.18 9.83
N ASP A 362 22.83 -28.06 10.21
CA ASP A 362 23.64 -26.85 10.07
C ASP A 362 24.28 -26.68 8.67
N GLY A 363 24.14 -27.69 7.80
CA GLY A 363 24.70 -27.73 6.45
C GLY A 363 26.23 -27.88 6.38
N ALA A 364 26.92 -28.03 7.51
CA ALA A 364 28.39 -28.08 7.56
C ALA A 364 28.95 -29.45 7.15
N THR A 365 28.20 -30.51 7.40
CA THR A 365 28.60 -31.91 7.18
C THR A 365 27.65 -32.62 6.24
N LEU A 366 28.19 -33.43 5.33
CA LEU A 366 27.44 -34.37 4.52
C LEU A 366 27.74 -35.79 4.99
N ALA A 367 26.73 -36.59 5.25
CA ALA A 367 26.87 -38.03 5.46
C ALA A 367 26.56 -38.78 4.16
N SER A 368 27.31 -39.84 3.86
CA SER A 368 27.04 -40.76 2.75
C SER A 368 27.07 -42.21 3.20
N ALA A 369 26.09 -43.00 2.77
CA ALA A 369 25.94 -44.43 3.07
C ALA A 369 26.22 -45.28 1.84
N SER A 370 26.86 -46.44 2.01
CA SER A 370 27.32 -47.25 0.88
C SER A 370 27.24 -48.76 1.09
N ASP A 371 27.23 -49.48 -0.04
CA ASP A 371 27.44 -50.92 -0.15
C ASP A 371 28.79 -51.41 0.40
N ASP A 372 29.77 -50.50 0.57
CA ASP A 372 31.02 -50.84 1.25
C ASP A 372 30.86 -51.04 2.77
N LYS A 373 29.62 -50.99 3.27
CA LYS A 373 29.21 -51.23 4.66
C LYS A 373 29.61 -50.10 5.61
N THR A 374 30.01 -48.95 5.07
CA THR A 374 30.43 -47.80 5.85
C THR A 374 29.51 -46.61 5.63
N VAL A 375 29.53 -45.70 6.60
CA VAL A 375 29.02 -44.33 6.44
C VAL A 375 30.21 -43.38 6.50
N LYS A 376 30.32 -42.44 5.57
CA LYS A 376 31.38 -41.43 5.55
C LYS A 376 30.80 -40.05 5.83
N LEU A 377 31.51 -39.27 6.64
CA LEU A 377 31.18 -37.88 6.94
C LEU A 377 32.16 -36.97 6.20
N TRP A 378 31.65 -35.97 5.50
CA TRP A 378 32.40 -35.06 4.64
C TRP A 378 32.17 -33.62 5.07
N ASN A 379 33.20 -32.80 4.97
CA ASN A 379 33.07 -31.37 5.09
C ASN A 379 32.48 -30.80 3.80
N VAL A 380 31.40 -30.04 3.91
CA VAL A 380 30.68 -29.49 2.74
C VAL A 380 31.45 -28.35 2.07
N GLN A 381 32.23 -27.59 2.84
CA GLN A 381 32.94 -26.41 2.36
C GLN A 381 34.12 -26.78 1.45
N ASP A 382 34.88 -27.81 1.80
CA ASP A 382 36.10 -28.20 1.07
C ASP A 382 36.05 -29.61 0.46
N GLY A 383 35.02 -30.41 0.77
CA GLY A 383 34.86 -31.79 0.29
C GLY A 383 35.78 -32.80 0.95
N SER A 384 36.47 -32.45 2.04
CA SER A 384 37.36 -33.38 2.74
C SER A 384 36.58 -34.45 3.51
N LEU A 385 37.13 -35.66 3.56
CA LEU A 385 36.62 -36.75 4.39
C LEU A 385 36.97 -36.50 5.85
N LEU A 386 35.96 -36.30 6.70
CA LEU A 386 36.12 -36.08 8.15
C LEU A 386 36.32 -37.40 8.89
N THR A 387 35.36 -38.33 8.74
CA THR A 387 35.35 -39.60 9.48
C THR A 387 34.70 -40.71 8.65
N THR A 388 35.16 -41.96 8.84
CA THR A 388 34.46 -43.16 8.36
C THR A 388 33.88 -43.92 9.55
N LEU A 389 32.56 -44.07 9.59
CA LEU A 389 31.83 -44.87 10.56
C LEU A 389 31.77 -46.31 10.08
N THR A 390 32.39 -47.20 10.86
CA THR A 390 32.42 -48.64 10.60
C THR A 390 31.67 -49.39 11.69
N GLY A 391 30.86 -50.38 11.31
CA GLY A 391 30.18 -51.23 12.29
C GLY A 391 29.00 -52.05 11.74
N HIS A 392 28.48 -51.70 10.56
CA HIS A 392 27.52 -52.54 9.85
C HIS A 392 28.22 -53.72 9.17
N SER A 393 27.52 -54.87 9.09
CA SER A 393 28.03 -56.08 8.43
C SER A 393 27.48 -56.29 7.02
N GLY A 394 26.45 -55.51 6.65
CA GLY A 394 25.81 -55.44 5.33
C GLY A 394 25.85 -54.02 4.75
N TRP A 395 25.25 -53.85 3.58
CA TRP A 395 25.14 -52.57 2.87
C TRP A 395 24.35 -51.56 3.69
N VAL A 396 24.80 -50.31 3.70
CA VAL A 396 24.05 -49.23 4.35
C VAL A 396 23.13 -48.60 3.31
N ASN A 397 21.82 -48.74 3.52
CA ASN A 397 20.80 -48.38 2.53
C ASN A 397 20.26 -46.95 2.73
N ALA A 398 20.15 -46.50 3.98
CA ALA A 398 19.65 -45.17 4.30
C ALA A 398 20.36 -44.56 5.50
N ILE A 399 20.39 -43.22 5.52
CA ILE A 399 20.94 -42.40 6.60
C ILE A 399 20.05 -41.18 6.85
N ALA A 400 19.94 -40.75 8.11
CA ALA A 400 19.18 -39.57 8.49
C ALA A 400 19.78 -38.92 9.75
N TYR A 401 19.97 -37.60 9.72
CA TYR A 401 20.29 -36.83 10.92
C TYR A 401 19.02 -36.59 11.75
N SER A 402 19.17 -36.57 13.08
CA SER A 402 18.16 -36.02 13.96
C SER A 402 17.98 -34.51 13.70
N PRO A 403 16.78 -33.94 13.94
CA PRO A 403 16.53 -32.51 13.67
C PRO A 403 17.45 -31.55 14.43
N ASP A 404 17.91 -31.94 15.63
CA ASP A 404 18.88 -31.20 16.43
C ASP A 404 20.34 -31.39 15.98
N GLY A 405 20.58 -32.28 15.01
CA GLY A 405 21.90 -32.61 14.47
C GLY A 405 22.78 -33.41 15.41
N ALA A 406 22.31 -33.81 16.60
CA ALA A 406 23.13 -34.48 17.60
C ALA A 406 23.40 -35.96 17.27
N THR A 407 22.48 -36.60 16.57
CA THR A 407 22.50 -38.04 16.26
C THR A 407 22.38 -38.27 14.76
N LEU A 408 23.14 -39.23 14.24
CA LEU A 408 22.99 -39.75 12.88
C LEU A 408 22.49 -41.19 12.99
N ALA A 409 21.41 -41.52 12.29
CA ALA A 409 20.92 -42.89 12.16
C ALA A 409 21.37 -43.49 10.83
N SER A 410 21.72 -44.76 10.81
CA SER A 410 22.02 -45.53 9.59
C SER A 410 21.27 -46.86 9.58
N ALA A 411 20.63 -47.17 8.46
CA ALA A 411 19.88 -48.41 8.23
C ALA A 411 20.62 -49.33 7.25
N SER A 412 20.59 -50.63 7.53
CA SER A 412 21.45 -51.59 6.82
C SER A 412 20.74 -52.89 6.43
N SER A 413 21.31 -53.53 5.42
CA SER A 413 21.00 -54.90 5.00
C SER A 413 21.39 -55.96 6.01
N ASP A 414 22.10 -55.60 7.09
CA ASP A 414 22.32 -56.48 8.25
C ASP A 414 21.13 -56.55 9.24
N THR A 415 19.97 -56.03 8.83
CA THR A 415 18.71 -55.99 9.58
C THR A 415 18.71 -55.08 10.81
N THR A 416 19.76 -54.26 10.98
CA THR A 416 19.88 -53.32 12.10
C THR A 416 19.82 -51.86 11.66
N VAL A 417 19.42 -51.01 12.62
CA VAL A 417 19.64 -49.56 12.54
C VAL A 417 20.66 -49.18 13.60
N LYS A 418 21.67 -48.39 13.26
CA LYS A 418 22.68 -47.90 14.20
C LYS A 418 22.51 -46.39 14.41
N LEU A 419 22.64 -45.98 15.66
CA LEU A 419 22.64 -44.57 16.06
C LEU A 419 24.06 -44.15 16.40
N TRP A 420 24.53 -43.07 15.80
CA TRP A 420 25.86 -42.53 15.95
C TRP A 420 25.78 -41.13 16.52
N ASN A 421 26.70 -40.78 17.40
CA ASN A 421 26.86 -39.41 17.84
C ASN A 421 27.48 -38.58 16.71
N ALA A 422 26.81 -37.53 16.27
CA ALA A 422 27.26 -36.72 15.14
C ALA A 422 28.55 -35.93 15.43
N GLN A 423 28.80 -35.54 16.68
CA GLN A 423 29.95 -34.73 17.05
C GLN A 423 31.24 -35.55 17.18
N ASN A 424 31.18 -36.72 17.81
CA ASN A 424 32.36 -37.54 18.08
C ASN A 424 32.40 -38.87 17.30
N SER A 425 31.40 -39.12 16.44
CA SER A 425 31.35 -40.30 15.57
C SER A 425 31.29 -41.66 16.30
N SER A 426 30.97 -41.68 17.59
CA SER A 426 30.84 -42.93 18.36
C SER A 426 29.47 -43.60 18.15
N LEU A 427 29.45 -44.94 18.21
CA LEU A 427 28.21 -45.72 18.18
C LEU A 427 27.46 -45.58 19.52
N LEU A 428 26.26 -45.02 19.49
CA LEU A 428 25.38 -44.83 20.66
C LEU A 428 24.53 -46.06 20.93
N ALA A 429 23.89 -46.61 19.89
CA ALA A 429 22.98 -47.74 20.01
C ALA A 429 22.91 -48.57 18.72
N THR A 430 22.53 -49.83 18.85
CA THR A 430 22.13 -50.70 17.73
C THR A 430 20.70 -51.17 17.97
N LEU A 431 19.79 -50.73 17.13
CA LEU A 431 18.38 -51.11 17.16
C LEU A 431 18.21 -52.43 16.40
N THR A 432 17.79 -53.46 17.13
CA THR A 432 17.56 -54.81 16.61
C THR A 432 16.08 -55.14 16.71
N GLY A 433 15.50 -55.73 15.66
CA GLY A 433 14.10 -56.18 15.70
C GLY A 433 13.47 -56.43 14.33
N HIS A 434 14.04 -55.90 13.26
CA HIS A 434 13.65 -56.26 11.90
C HIS A 434 14.16 -57.66 11.53
N ARG A 435 13.40 -58.35 10.67
CA ARG A 435 13.68 -59.73 10.22
C ARG A 435 14.31 -59.78 8.83
N SER A 436 14.42 -58.64 8.16
CA SER A 436 15.02 -58.50 6.85
C SER A 436 15.76 -57.17 6.78
N LEU A 437 16.37 -56.87 5.63
CA LEU A 437 17.09 -55.64 5.37
C LEU A 437 16.22 -54.40 5.66
N VAL A 438 16.84 -53.36 6.21
CA VAL A 438 16.18 -52.08 6.51
C VAL A 438 16.47 -51.14 5.35
N ASN A 439 15.42 -50.69 4.65
CA ASN A 439 15.53 -49.89 3.43
C ASN A 439 15.61 -48.40 3.70
N ALA A 440 14.80 -47.90 4.64
CA ALA A 440 14.67 -46.47 4.90
C ALA A 440 14.50 -46.17 6.38
N ILE A 441 14.90 -44.96 6.76
CA ILE A 441 14.76 -44.39 8.09
C ILE A 441 14.38 -42.92 8.00
N ALA A 442 13.58 -42.44 8.95
CA ALA A 442 13.19 -41.04 9.04
C ALA A 442 12.96 -40.65 10.51
N TYR A 443 13.55 -39.54 10.94
CA TYR A 443 13.21 -38.92 12.22
C TYR A 443 11.88 -38.16 12.11
N SER A 444 11.09 -38.16 13.18
CA SER A 444 10.00 -37.20 13.33
C SER A 444 10.56 -35.78 13.42
N PRO A 445 9.81 -34.74 12.99
CA PRO A 445 10.29 -33.35 13.01
C PRO A 445 10.68 -32.82 14.39
N ASP A 446 10.05 -33.34 15.45
CA ASP A 446 10.38 -33.05 16.85
C ASP A 446 11.59 -33.84 17.39
N GLY A 447 12.12 -34.79 16.60
CA GLY A 447 13.24 -35.66 16.96
C GLY A 447 12.91 -36.73 18.01
N ALA A 448 11.67 -36.85 18.47
CA ALA A 448 11.30 -37.77 19.54
C ALA A 448 11.24 -39.25 19.08
N THR A 449 10.92 -39.46 17.80
CA THR A 449 10.68 -40.79 17.22
C THR A 449 11.57 -40.98 15.99
N LEU A 450 12.09 -42.20 15.83
CA LEU A 450 12.73 -42.66 14.60
C LEU A 450 11.85 -43.76 13.99
N ALA A 451 11.47 -43.61 12.74
CA ALA A 451 10.81 -44.65 11.97
C ALA A 451 11.85 -45.43 11.16
N SER A 452 11.70 -46.75 11.08
CA SER A 452 12.48 -47.62 10.19
C SER A 452 11.58 -48.53 9.37
N ALA A 453 11.85 -48.61 8.07
CA ALA A 453 11.10 -49.40 7.09
C ALA A 453 11.96 -50.55 6.56
N SER A 454 11.37 -51.73 6.43
CA SER A 454 12.10 -52.94 6.07
C SER A 454 11.37 -53.78 5.03
N SER A 455 12.15 -54.61 4.32
CA SER A 455 11.63 -55.67 3.47
C SER A 455 10.96 -56.80 4.25
N ASP A 456 10.93 -56.75 5.59
CA ASP A 456 10.10 -57.63 6.43
C ASP A 456 8.62 -57.21 6.50
N THR A 457 8.22 -56.29 5.61
CA THR A 457 6.87 -55.73 5.44
C THR A 457 6.38 -54.85 6.59
N THR A 458 7.25 -54.52 7.55
CA THR A 458 6.91 -53.70 8.71
C THR A 458 7.61 -52.35 8.71
N VAL A 459 6.94 -51.37 9.33
CA VAL A 459 7.56 -50.12 9.79
C VAL A 459 7.59 -50.14 11.30
N LYS A 460 8.75 -49.90 11.90
CA LYS A 460 8.95 -49.84 13.34
C LYS A 460 9.22 -48.41 13.78
N LEU A 461 8.55 -47.98 14.85
CA LEU A 461 8.79 -46.69 15.48
C LEU A 461 9.60 -46.90 16.76
N TRP A 462 10.69 -46.18 16.88
CA TRP A 462 11.64 -46.25 17.98
C TRP A 462 11.66 -44.92 18.72
N ASN A 463 11.80 -44.96 20.04
CA ASN A 463 12.05 -43.77 20.82
C ASN A 463 13.51 -43.33 20.60
N ALA A 464 13.69 -42.11 20.10
CA ALA A 464 15.02 -41.61 19.74
C ALA A 464 15.94 -41.38 20.95
N GLN A 465 15.39 -41.11 22.13
CA GLN A 465 16.17 -40.81 23.34
C GLN A 465 16.70 -42.07 24.02
N ASN A 466 15.87 -43.11 24.13
CA ASN A 466 16.22 -44.33 24.88
C ASN A 466 16.38 -45.56 23.99
N SER A 467 16.25 -45.42 22.66
CA SER A 467 16.44 -46.51 21.68
C SER A 467 15.50 -47.70 21.84
N SER A 468 14.37 -47.54 22.54
CA SER A 468 13.37 -48.60 22.72
C SER A 468 12.36 -48.65 21.57
N LEU A 469 11.85 -49.84 21.25
CA LEU A 469 10.78 -50.03 20.27
C LEU A 469 9.46 -49.54 20.89
N LEU A 470 8.83 -48.54 20.27
CA LEU A 470 7.54 -47.97 20.68
C LEU A 470 6.38 -48.79 20.12
N THR A 471 6.34 -48.93 18.80
CA THR A 471 5.28 -49.66 18.09
C THR A 471 5.78 -50.25 16.79
N THR A 472 5.06 -51.25 16.29
CA THR A 472 5.24 -51.81 14.94
C THR A 472 3.95 -51.57 14.18
N LEU A 473 4.03 -50.78 13.12
CA LEU A 473 2.90 -50.59 12.20
C LEU A 473 2.62 -51.92 11.48
N PRO A 474 1.33 -52.25 11.26
CA PRO A 474 0.91 -53.54 10.75
C PRO A 474 1.51 -53.88 9.37
N ASP A 475 1.45 -55.16 9.02
CA ASP A 475 1.98 -55.72 7.77
C ASP A 475 1.47 -54.95 6.54
N HIS A 476 2.40 -54.40 5.77
CA HIS A 476 2.13 -53.64 4.55
C HIS A 476 1.82 -54.54 3.35
N GLY A 477 1.95 -55.87 3.50
CA GLY A 477 1.74 -56.90 2.48
C GLY A 477 2.95 -57.14 1.56
N ASP A 478 3.87 -56.18 1.50
CA ASP A 478 5.11 -56.24 0.73
C ASP A 478 6.19 -55.36 1.40
N GLY A 479 7.42 -55.43 0.92
CA GLY A 479 8.55 -54.68 1.45
C GLY A 479 8.33 -53.17 1.34
N VAL A 480 8.69 -52.45 2.42
CA VAL A 480 8.60 -50.99 2.49
C VAL A 480 9.94 -50.39 2.09
N ASN A 481 9.95 -49.57 1.04
CA ASN A 481 11.17 -49.05 0.42
C ASN A 481 11.55 -47.67 0.93
N ALA A 482 10.57 -46.80 1.20
CA ALA A 482 10.79 -45.45 1.69
C ALA A 482 9.74 -45.03 2.73
N ILE A 483 10.14 -44.12 3.61
CA ILE A 483 9.29 -43.51 4.63
C ILE A 483 9.59 -42.03 4.75
N ALA A 484 8.59 -41.21 5.04
CA ALA A 484 8.75 -39.78 5.27
C ALA A 484 7.68 -39.27 6.24
N TYR A 485 8.08 -38.48 7.23
CA TYR A 485 7.15 -37.72 8.06
C TYR A 485 6.70 -36.45 7.33
N SER A 486 5.44 -36.05 7.55
CA SER A 486 4.98 -34.70 7.23
C SER A 486 5.74 -33.67 8.08
N PRO A 487 5.90 -32.42 7.62
CA PRO A 487 6.65 -31.40 8.36
C PRO A 487 6.10 -31.07 9.76
N ASP A 488 4.80 -31.27 9.96
CA ASP A 488 4.14 -31.12 11.27
C ASP A 488 4.25 -32.38 12.16
N GLY A 489 4.79 -33.48 11.62
CA GLY A 489 4.95 -34.76 12.30
C GLY A 489 3.66 -35.55 12.49
N ALA A 490 2.51 -35.08 12.01
CA ALA A 490 1.22 -35.71 12.23
C ALA A 490 1.00 -36.97 11.38
N ILE A 491 1.60 -37.01 10.18
CA ILE A 491 1.41 -38.07 9.20
C ILE A 491 2.76 -38.71 8.89
N LEU A 492 2.78 -40.04 8.85
CA LEU A 492 3.89 -40.83 8.32
C LEU A 492 3.45 -41.44 6.99
N ALA A 493 4.17 -41.13 5.92
CA ALA A 493 3.99 -41.78 4.62
C ALA A 493 4.94 -42.98 4.50
N SER A 494 4.47 -44.07 3.92
CA SER A 494 5.27 -45.26 3.63
C SER A 494 5.06 -45.72 2.18
N ALA A 495 6.14 -45.86 1.43
CA ALA A 495 6.17 -46.35 0.06
C ALA A 495 6.35 -47.88 0.04
N ILE A 496 5.43 -48.58 -0.61
CA ILE A 496 5.45 -50.05 -0.68
C ILE A 496 5.88 -50.52 -2.07
N SER A 497 6.54 -51.67 -2.12
CA SER A 497 6.98 -52.33 -3.36
C SER A 497 5.80 -52.65 -4.29
N TYR A 498 4.61 -52.86 -3.74
CA TYR A 498 3.38 -53.08 -4.50
C TYR A 498 2.68 -51.77 -4.91
N LYS A 499 3.43 -50.84 -5.51
CA LYS A 499 2.92 -49.69 -6.28
C LYS A 499 2.03 -48.69 -5.53
N ALA A 500 2.11 -48.66 -4.21
CA ALA A 500 1.28 -47.76 -3.41
C ALA A 500 2.09 -46.94 -2.42
N VAL A 501 1.46 -45.86 -1.95
CA VAL A 501 1.91 -45.10 -0.78
C VAL A 501 0.79 -45.15 0.24
N LYS A 502 1.11 -45.51 1.49
CA LYS A 502 0.17 -45.49 2.61
C LYS A 502 0.47 -44.30 3.51
N LEU A 503 -0.58 -43.61 3.93
CA LEU A 503 -0.50 -42.51 4.90
C LEU A 503 -1.02 -43.00 6.24
N TRP A 504 -0.23 -42.80 7.28
CA TRP A 504 -0.51 -43.25 8.63
C TRP A 504 -0.56 -42.06 9.58
N ASN A 505 -1.45 -42.10 10.56
CA ASN A 505 -1.38 -41.20 11.68
C ASN A 505 -0.16 -41.57 12.54
N ALA A 506 0.74 -40.62 12.74
CA ALA A 506 1.99 -40.85 13.45
C ALA A 506 1.82 -41.14 14.95
N GLN A 507 0.71 -40.69 15.57
CA GLN A 507 0.47 -40.84 17.01
C GLN A 507 -0.10 -42.21 17.37
N ASP A 508 -1.12 -42.66 16.64
CA ASP A 508 -1.84 -43.91 16.95
C ASP A 508 -1.56 -45.06 15.97
N GLY A 509 -0.87 -44.78 14.86
CA GLY A 509 -0.54 -45.78 13.85
C GLY A 509 -1.71 -46.22 12.97
N SER A 510 -2.83 -45.49 12.99
CA SER A 510 -3.99 -45.78 12.14
C SER A 510 -3.72 -45.44 10.67
N LEU A 511 -4.28 -46.24 9.76
CA LEU A 511 -4.18 -45.99 8.31
C LEU A 511 -5.18 -44.90 7.90
N LEU A 512 -4.68 -43.80 7.35
CA LEU A 512 -5.48 -42.66 6.88
C LEU A 512 -5.89 -42.81 5.41
N ALA A 513 -4.93 -43.13 4.54
CA ALA A 513 -5.17 -43.24 3.10
C ALA A 513 -4.21 -44.25 2.44
N THR A 514 -4.59 -44.74 1.25
CA THR A 514 -3.73 -45.56 0.39
C THR A 514 -3.80 -45.04 -1.04
N LEU A 515 -2.66 -44.62 -1.59
CA LEU A 515 -2.51 -43.97 -2.88
C LEU A 515 -2.01 -45.00 -3.90
N THR A 516 -2.79 -45.33 -4.93
CA THR A 516 -2.56 -46.53 -5.78
C THR A 516 -2.49 -46.26 -7.28
N ASP A 517 -1.88 -45.14 -7.69
CA ASP A 517 -1.84 -44.75 -9.12
C ASP A 517 -0.53 -45.14 -9.83
N HIS A 518 0.49 -45.60 -9.09
CA HIS A 518 1.77 -45.98 -9.68
C HIS A 518 1.69 -47.31 -10.45
N GLY A 519 2.45 -47.39 -11.55
CA GLY A 519 2.58 -48.56 -12.40
C GLY A 519 3.69 -49.52 -11.96
N GLY A 520 4.57 -49.10 -11.06
CA GLY A 520 5.74 -49.84 -10.56
C GLY A 520 5.99 -49.61 -9.07
N SER A 521 7.05 -50.23 -8.52
CA SER A 521 7.45 -50.07 -7.12
C SER A 521 7.71 -48.60 -6.81
N VAL A 522 7.26 -48.13 -5.65
CA VAL A 522 7.56 -46.77 -5.19
C VAL A 522 8.86 -46.82 -4.38
N ASN A 523 9.90 -46.16 -4.89
CA ASN A 523 11.27 -46.26 -4.36
C ASN A 523 11.61 -45.13 -3.40
N ALA A 524 11.02 -43.94 -3.59
CA ALA A 524 11.26 -42.79 -2.73
C ALA A 524 10.00 -41.93 -2.57
N ILE A 525 9.87 -41.28 -1.40
CA ILE A 525 8.80 -40.34 -1.08
C ILE A 525 9.36 -39.14 -0.33
N ALA A 526 8.79 -37.96 -0.55
CA ALA A 526 9.19 -36.73 0.13
C ALA A 526 8.01 -35.77 0.25
N TYR A 527 7.79 -35.19 1.43
CA TYR A 527 6.85 -34.09 1.60
C TYR A 527 7.46 -32.76 1.14
N SER A 528 6.63 -31.88 0.60
CA SER A 528 6.99 -30.48 0.42
C SER A 528 7.21 -29.82 1.78
N PRO A 529 8.08 -28.79 1.89
CA PRO A 529 8.39 -28.14 3.18
C PRO A 529 7.18 -27.53 3.89
N ASP A 530 6.15 -27.11 3.13
CA ASP A 530 4.88 -26.59 3.66
C ASP A 530 3.89 -27.70 4.07
N GLY A 531 4.22 -28.96 3.78
CA GLY A 531 3.42 -30.14 4.10
C GLY A 531 2.17 -30.31 3.24
N THR A 532 1.95 -29.48 2.22
CA THR A 532 0.73 -29.53 1.40
C THR A 532 0.76 -30.60 0.32
N THR A 533 1.95 -30.96 -0.14
CA THR A 533 2.18 -31.89 -1.25
C THR A 533 3.09 -33.02 -0.81
N LEU A 534 2.75 -34.25 -1.23
CA LEU A 534 3.63 -35.41 -1.14
C LEU A 534 4.10 -35.77 -2.54
N ALA A 535 5.39 -35.96 -2.75
CA ALA A 535 5.95 -36.51 -3.97
C ALA A 535 6.30 -37.99 -3.79
N SER A 536 6.10 -38.80 -4.83
CA SER A 536 6.51 -40.20 -4.87
C SER A 536 7.18 -40.55 -6.21
N ALA A 537 8.28 -41.27 -6.13
CA ALA A 537 9.07 -41.73 -7.27
C ALA A 537 9.00 -43.24 -7.44
N SER A 538 8.93 -43.71 -8.68
CA SER A 538 8.59 -45.10 -8.99
C SER A 538 9.42 -45.70 -10.12
N ASP A 539 9.45 -47.03 -10.16
CA ASP A 539 9.98 -47.84 -11.26
C ASP A 539 9.26 -47.63 -12.59
N ASP A 540 8.04 -47.08 -12.57
CA ASP A 540 7.31 -46.72 -13.79
C ASP A 540 7.88 -45.50 -14.54
N SER A 541 9.07 -45.02 -14.14
CA SER A 541 9.76 -43.86 -14.70
C SER A 541 9.03 -42.53 -14.49
N THR A 542 8.09 -42.48 -13.52
CA THR A 542 7.34 -41.26 -13.19
C THR A 542 7.56 -40.82 -11.75
N VAL A 543 7.36 -39.51 -11.54
CA VAL A 543 7.19 -38.93 -10.21
C VAL A 543 5.76 -38.42 -10.11
N LYS A 544 5.03 -38.80 -9.06
CA LYS A 544 3.66 -38.34 -8.83
C LYS A 544 3.61 -37.37 -7.65
N LEU A 545 2.76 -36.36 -7.78
CA LEU A 545 2.48 -35.37 -6.74
C LEU A 545 1.08 -35.59 -6.22
N TRP A 546 0.94 -35.63 -4.91
CA TRP A 546 -0.30 -35.91 -4.21
C TRP A 546 -0.61 -34.77 -3.25
N ASN A 547 -1.89 -34.48 -3.09
CA ASN A 547 -2.33 -33.62 -2.00
C ASN A 547 -2.17 -34.38 -0.68
N ALA A 548 -1.43 -33.80 0.25
CA ALA A 548 -1.11 -34.43 1.54
C ALA A 548 -2.33 -34.61 2.45
N GLN A 549 -3.39 -33.81 2.28
CA GLN A 549 -4.58 -33.84 3.14
C GLN A 549 -5.59 -34.88 2.70
N ASP A 550 -5.92 -34.92 1.40
CA ASP A 550 -6.97 -35.80 0.87
C ASP A 550 -6.44 -36.98 0.04
N GLY A 551 -5.13 -37.01 -0.25
CA GLY A 551 -4.51 -38.07 -1.04
C GLY A 551 -4.83 -38.01 -2.53
N SER A 552 -5.45 -36.95 -3.03
CA SER A 552 -5.74 -36.81 -4.45
C SER A 552 -4.46 -36.66 -5.27
N LEU A 553 -4.43 -37.25 -6.47
CA LEU A 553 -3.33 -37.07 -7.40
C LEU A 553 -3.40 -35.67 -8.02
N LEU A 554 -2.40 -34.84 -7.76
CA LEU A 554 -2.28 -33.48 -8.28
C LEU A 554 -1.63 -33.46 -9.67
N ALA A 555 -0.55 -34.22 -9.84
CA ALA A 555 0.19 -34.27 -11.10
C ALA A 555 0.99 -35.56 -11.25
N THR A 556 1.26 -35.93 -12.51
CA THR A 556 2.26 -36.93 -12.87
C THR A 556 3.35 -36.25 -13.70
N LEU A 557 4.58 -36.28 -13.21
CA LEU A 557 5.77 -35.78 -13.86
C LEU A 557 6.40 -36.92 -14.66
N THR A 558 6.41 -36.76 -15.98
CA THR A 558 6.95 -37.74 -16.93
C THR A 558 8.16 -37.14 -17.64
N GLY A 559 9.14 -37.99 -17.99
CA GLY A 559 10.32 -37.57 -18.73
C GLY A 559 11.60 -38.32 -18.40
N HIS A 560 11.63 -39.11 -17.33
CA HIS A 560 12.70 -40.09 -17.09
C HIS A 560 12.57 -41.29 -18.02
N GLY A 561 13.72 -41.85 -18.41
CA GLY A 561 13.81 -43.02 -19.28
C GLY A 561 13.97 -44.35 -18.53
N GLY A 562 14.01 -44.32 -17.20
CA GLY A 562 14.15 -45.50 -16.34
C GLY A 562 13.60 -45.25 -14.93
N SER A 563 13.75 -46.23 -14.05
CA SER A 563 13.30 -46.16 -12.65
C SER A 563 13.79 -44.90 -11.95
N VAL A 564 12.90 -44.25 -11.20
CA VAL A 564 13.27 -43.09 -10.36
C VAL A 564 13.49 -43.59 -8.94
N ASN A 565 14.72 -43.41 -8.43
CA ASN A 565 15.16 -44.04 -7.18
C ASN A 565 15.19 -43.08 -6.00
N ALA A 566 15.33 -41.78 -6.25
CA ALA A 566 15.41 -40.78 -5.20
C ALA A 566 14.73 -39.49 -5.63
N ILE A 567 14.14 -38.80 -4.65
CA ILE A 567 13.56 -37.46 -4.82
C ILE A 567 13.85 -36.59 -3.61
N ALA A 568 13.95 -35.28 -3.82
CA ALA A 568 14.13 -34.31 -2.74
C ALA A 568 13.55 -32.94 -3.13
N TYR A 569 12.80 -32.33 -2.23
CA TYR A 569 12.35 -30.95 -2.38
C TYR A 569 13.48 -29.97 -2.01
N SER A 570 13.53 -28.83 -2.69
CA SER A 570 14.28 -27.67 -2.22
C SER A 570 13.66 -27.10 -0.94
N PRO A 571 14.44 -26.41 -0.07
CA PRO A 571 13.93 -25.88 1.20
C PRO A 571 12.75 -24.90 1.07
N ASP A 572 12.63 -24.22 -0.07
CA ASP A 572 11.53 -23.29 -0.39
C ASP A 572 10.30 -23.98 -1.03
N GLY A 573 10.40 -25.30 -1.28
CA GLY A 573 9.40 -26.13 -1.94
C GLY A 573 9.20 -25.85 -3.43
N ALA A 574 10.02 -24.98 -4.04
CA ALA A 574 9.82 -24.55 -5.42
C ALA A 574 10.25 -25.61 -6.44
N THR A 575 11.31 -26.35 -6.12
CA THR A 575 11.94 -27.33 -6.99
C THR A 575 11.90 -28.71 -6.35
N LEU A 576 11.64 -29.73 -7.15
CA LEU A 576 11.79 -31.13 -6.79
C LEU A 576 12.89 -31.72 -7.66
N ALA A 577 13.94 -32.26 -7.05
CA ALA A 577 14.93 -33.04 -7.78
C ALA A 577 14.50 -34.50 -7.82
N SER A 578 14.72 -35.18 -8.95
CA SER A 578 14.58 -36.64 -9.06
C SER A 578 15.80 -37.26 -9.74
N ALA A 579 16.26 -38.40 -9.21
CA ALA A 579 17.39 -39.14 -9.75
C ALA A 579 16.93 -40.51 -10.27
N SER A 580 17.44 -40.91 -11.44
CA SER A 580 16.98 -42.10 -12.16
C SER A 580 18.11 -42.96 -12.71
N ASP A 581 17.80 -44.24 -12.94
CA ASP A 581 18.62 -45.23 -13.65
C ASP A 581 18.98 -44.79 -15.08
N ASP A 582 18.28 -43.81 -15.65
CA ASP A 582 18.62 -43.20 -16.93
C ASP A 582 19.91 -42.35 -16.89
N LYS A 583 20.60 -42.33 -15.74
CA LYS A 583 21.84 -41.59 -15.47
C LYS A 583 21.63 -40.07 -15.47
N THR A 584 20.41 -39.61 -15.25
CA THR A 584 20.08 -38.19 -15.16
C THR A 584 19.46 -37.84 -13.81
N VAL A 585 19.73 -36.61 -13.38
CA VAL A 585 18.93 -35.92 -12.37
C VAL A 585 18.09 -34.89 -13.09
N LYS A 586 16.78 -34.87 -12.83
CA LYS A 586 15.87 -33.86 -13.36
C LYS A 586 15.42 -32.94 -12.23
N LEU A 587 15.45 -31.65 -12.50
CA LEU A 587 14.88 -30.63 -11.63
C LEU A 587 13.50 -30.27 -12.17
N TRP A 588 12.49 -30.58 -11.38
CA TRP A 588 11.10 -30.25 -11.66
C TRP A 588 10.74 -29.01 -10.92
N ASP A 589 10.15 -28.11 -11.68
CA ASP A 589 9.53 -26.94 -11.16
C ASP A 589 8.09 -27.28 -10.75
N VAL A 590 7.88 -27.31 -9.44
CA VAL A 590 6.63 -27.78 -8.83
C VAL A 590 5.71 -26.63 -8.47
N LYS A 591 6.30 -25.44 -8.26
CA LYS A 591 5.61 -24.25 -7.78
C LYS A 591 5.27 -23.27 -8.91
N LEU A 592 6.10 -23.16 -9.96
CA LEU A 592 5.81 -22.25 -11.07
C LEU A 592 4.63 -22.71 -11.94
N LYS A 593 4.20 -23.97 -11.85
CA LYS A 593 3.01 -24.43 -12.55
C LYS A 593 1.69 -23.90 -11.97
N PHE A 594 1.71 -23.33 -10.75
CA PHE A 594 0.47 -22.96 -10.06
C PHE A 594 0.31 -21.49 -9.68
N ASP A 595 1.35 -20.69 -9.45
CA ASP A 595 1.17 -19.24 -9.18
C ASP A 595 2.48 -18.44 -9.26
N LEU A 596 2.65 -17.61 -10.29
CA LEU A 596 3.67 -16.56 -10.27
C LEU A 596 3.10 -15.21 -10.69
N ASN A 597 2.72 -14.44 -9.69
CA ASN A 597 2.61 -13.00 -9.81
C ASN A 597 4.00 -12.34 -9.63
N LEU A 598 4.12 -11.06 -9.98
CA LEU A 598 5.36 -10.28 -9.89
C LEU A 598 5.98 -10.32 -8.49
N ASP A 599 5.17 -10.39 -7.44
CA ASP A 599 5.63 -10.32 -6.05
C ASP A 599 6.41 -11.58 -5.64
N SER A 600 5.92 -12.76 -6.00
CA SER A 600 6.62 -14.03 -5.77
C SER A 600 7.95 -14.09 -6.54
N ALA A 601 7.97 -13.58 -7.77
CA ALA A 601 9.16 -13.57 -8.61
C ALA A 601 10.26 -12.64 -8.05
N MET A 602 9.84 -11.48 -7.54
CA MET A 602 10.73 -10.52 -6.89
C MET A 602 11.31 -11.07 -5.60
N ALA A 603 10.51 -11.69 -4.73
CA ALA A 603 10.99 -12.29 -3.48
C ALA A 603 12.11 -13.31 -3.72
N TYR A 604 11.96 -14.14 -4.75
CA TYR A 604 12.97 -15.13 -5.14
C TYR A 604 14.25 -14.47 -5.67
N ALA A 605 14.12 -13.47 -6.56
CA ALA A 605 15.26 -12.73 -7.08
C ALA A 605 16.04 -12.00 -5.97
N HIS A 606 15.34 -11.44 -4.97
CA HIS A 606 15.95 -10.75 -3.84
C HIS A 606 16.76 -11.69 -2.94
N ASP A 607 16.17 -12.83 -2.55
CA ASP A 607 16.88 -13.78 -1.69
C ASP A 607 18.15 -14.31 -2.37
N TRP A 608 18.06 -14.56 -3.68
CA TRP A 608 19.22 -14.97 -4.47
C TRP A 608 20.30 -13.88 -4.58
N LEU A 609 19.89 -12.65 -4.90
CA LEU A 609 20.82 -11.52 -5.01
C LEU A 609 21.46 -11.15 -3.67
N ARG A 610 20.82 -11.49 -2.53
CA ARG A 610 21.31 -11.16 -1.19
C ARG A 610 22.74 -11.63 -0.96
N GLY A 611 23.05 -12.89 -1.29
CA GLY A 611 24.41 -13.43 -1.15
C GLY A 611 25.43 -12.72 -2.05
N TYR A 612 25.06 -12.43 -3.30
CA TYR A 612 25.94 -11.80 -4.28
C TYR A 612 26.22 -10.32 -3.96
N LEU A 613 25.20 -9.53 -3.63
CA LEU A 613 25.31 -8.09 -3.37
C LEU A 613 26.06 -7.79 -2.07
N THR A 614 26.03 -8.70 -1.10
CA THR A 614 26.71 -8.55 0.20
C THR A 614 28.20 -8.86 0.12
N HIS A 615 28.61 -9.88 -0.63
CA HIS A 615 29.99 -10.37 -0.64
C HIS A 615 30.84 -9.86 -1.81
N ASN A 616 30.23 -9.28 -2.85
CA ASN A 616 30.98 -8.82 -4.02
C ASN A 616 31.39 -7.32 -3.88
N PRO A 617 32.70 -7.01 -3.85
CA PRO A 617 33.19 -5.63 -3.69
C PRO A 617 32.97 -4.75 -4.93
N ASN A 618 32.70 -5.33 -6.11
CA ASN A 618 32.56 -4.61 -7.38
C ASN A 618 31.11 -4.16 -7.69
N VAL A 619 30.21 -4.26 -6.70
CA VAL A 619 28.79 -3.94 -6.84
C VAL A 619 28.53 -2.45 -6.57
N SER A 620 27.73 -1.79 -7.42
CA SER A 620 27.46 -0.36 -7.26
C SER A 620 26.58 -0.09 -6.04
N ALA A 621 26.70 1.10 -5.44
CA ALA A 621 25.83 1.53 -4.34
C ALA A 621 24.33 1.51 -4.71
N SER A 622 24.01 1.66 -6.00
CA SER A 622 22.63 1.59 -6.51
C SER A 622 22.09 0.15 -6.52
N ASP A 623 22.94 -0.85 -6.76
CA ASP A 623 22.55 -2.26 -6.74
C ASP A 623 22.34 -2.75 -5.31
N LYS A 624 23.16 -2.26 -4.36
CA LYS A 624 23.04 -2.61 -2.93
C LYS A 624 21.72 -2.14 -2.31
N LYS A 625 21.09 -1.09 -2.84
CA LYS A 625 19.75 -0.66 -2.42
C LYS A 625 18.65 -1.70 -2.67
N LEU A 626 18.88 -2.68 -3.55
CA LEU A 626 17.97 -3.82 -3.70
C LEU A 626 17.93 -4.72 -2.46
N LEU A 627 18.84 -4.54 -1.48
CA LEU A 627 18.78 -5.26 -0.20
C LEU A 627 17.80 -4.63 0.80
N GLU A 628 17.36 -3.39 0.55
CA GLU A 628 16.51 -2.59 1.45
C GLU A 628 15.02 -2.60 1.03
N ILE A 629 14.72 -3.16 -0.15
CA ILE A 629 13.38 -3.40 -0.71
C ILE A 629 12.98 -4.83 -0.36
#